data_AF-A0A1S3QUI4-F1
#
_entry.id   AF-A0A1S3QUI4-F1
#
_cell.length_a   1.000
_cell.length_b   1.000
_cell.length_c   1.000
_cell.angle_alpha   90.00
_cell.angle_beta   90.00
_cell.angle_gamma   90.00
#
_symmetry.space_group_name_H-M   'P 1'
#
loop_
_entity.id
_entity.type
_entity.pdbx_description
1 polymer ?
#
loop_
_entity_poly.entity_id
_entity_poly.type
_entity_poly.pdbx_seq_one_letter_code
_entity_poly.pdbx_strand_id
1 'polypeptide(L)'
;MTTGNEPSAGQMTNYSFQALGFTAEEQRDWVGLDLGPALHTSTHPHTHLLILDDNRLLLPHWAKVVLSDVRAGRYIHGVGVHWYLDTLVPAELSLGTTHHLYPEYYLFGTEACAGWSPTDRGVRLGSWERAEQYAHSIIQDLNHYVVGWTDWNLALDQGGGPNWVKNFVDSPIIVDHSRDIFYKQPTFYSMAHFRYCPTFYSMAHFRYCP
;
A
#
# COMPACT_ATOMS: atom_id res chain seq x y z
N MET A 1 -0.93 10.52 6.11
CA MET A 1 0.47 10.14 5.89
C MET A 1 0.74 8.81 6.56
N THR A 2 1.76 8.08 6.13
CA THR A 2 2.21 6.86 6.80
C THR A 2 3.43 7.17 7.68
N THR A 3 3.72 6.31 8.65
CA THR A 3 4.86 6.46 9.57
C THR A 3 6.21 6.23 8.91
N GLY A 4 6.23 5.57 7.74
CA GLY A 4 7.42 5.25 6.98
C GLY A 4 7.11 4.07 6.07
N ASN A 5 7.55 4.12 4.82
CA ASN A 5 7.32 3.07 3.84
C ASN A 5 8.18 1.84 4.15
N GLU A 6 7.57 0.67 4.24
CA GLU A 6 8.21 -0.63 4.49
C GLU A 6 9.28 -0.56 5.60
N PRO A 7 8.91 -0.23 6.85
CA PRO A 7 9.85 -0.14 7.96
C PRO A 7 10.63 -1.43 8.19
N SER A 8 10.08 -2.60 7.80
CA SER A 8 10.82 -3.87 7.91
C SER A 8 11.95 -3.99 6.89
N ALA A 9 11.85 -3.34 5.73
CA ALA A 9 12.88 -3.35 4.70
C ALA A 9 14.20 -2.74 5.19
N GLY A 10 14.13 -1.65 5.97
CA GLY A 10 15.32 -1.00 6.51
C GLY A 10 16.02 -1.79 7.63
N GLN A 11 15.43 -2.90 8.10
CA GLN A 11 16.06 -3.84 9.01
C GLN A 11 16.85 -4.94 8.26
N MET A 12 16.70 -5.03 6.93
CA MET A 12 17.44 -5.97 6.10
C MET A 12 18.83 -5.44 5.77
N THR A 13 19.86 -6.26 5.98
CA THR A 13 21.21 -5.94 5.53
C THR A 13 21.29 -5.95 4.01
N ASN A 14 21.96 -4.95 3.44
CA ASN A 14 22.10 -4.77 1.99
C ASN A 14 20.76 -4.60 1.24
N TYR A 15 19.76 -4.00 1.88
CA TYR A 15 18.56 -3.59 1.15
C TYR A 15 18.92 -2.60 0.04
N SER A 16 18.38 -2.83 -1.15
CA SER A 16 18.98 -2.31 -2.39
C SER A 16 18.66 -0.86 -2.70
N PHE A 17 17.63 -0.28 -2.06
CA PHE A 17 17.18 1.09 -2.28
C PHE A 17 16.76 1.78 -0.97
N GLN A 18 16.23 3.00 -1.07
CA GLN A 18 15.89 3.85 0.06
C GLN A 18 14.94 3.13 1.03
N ALA A 19 15.39 2.93 2.26
CA ALA A 19 14.60 2.38 3.35
C ALA A 19 15.07 3.00 4.67
N LEU A 20 14.13 3.16 5.60
CA LEU A 20 14.40 3.55 6.98
C LEU A 20 13.79 2.51 7.91
N GLY A 21 14.66 1.78 8.61
CA GLY A 21 14.26 0.64 9.40
C GLY A 21 13.63 1.03 10.71
N PHE A 22 12.54 0.35 11.08
CA PHE A 22 11.98 0.37 12.42
C PHE A 22 11.57 -1.04 12.84
N THR A 23 11.74 -1.39 14.10
CA THR A 23 10.91 -2.43 14.74
C THR A 23 9.53 -1.86 15.08
N ALA A 24 8.58 -2.71 15.44
CA ALA A 24 7.26 -2.26 15.89
C ALA A 24 7.36 -1.39 17.16
N GLU A 25 8.29 -1.70 18.07
CA GLU A 25 8.56 -0.91 19.28
C GLU A 25 9.20 0.43 18.96
N GLU A 26 10.15 0.49 18.02
CA GLU A 26 10.76 1.75 17.60
C GLU A 26 9.73 2.65 16.89
N GLN A 27 8.87 2.09 16.03
CA GLN A 27 7.78 2.83 15.41
C GLN A 27 6.79 3.34 16.45
N ARG A 28 6.42 2.52 17.44
CA ARG A 28 5.56 2.94 18.58
C ARG A 28 6.16 4.13 19.31
N ASP A 29 7.43 4.03 19.70
CA ASP A 29 8.09 5.07 20.49
C ASP A 29 8.26 6.36 19.68
N TRP A 30 8.67 6.26 18.42
CA TRP A 30 8.76 7.42 17.52
C TRP A 30 7.41 8.09 17.29
N VAL A 31 6.31 7.34 17.13
CA VAL A 31 4.95 7.92 17.06
C VAL A 31 4.60 8.61 18.37
N GLY A 32 4.78 7.94 19.51
CA GLY A 32 4.31 8.41 20.80
C GLY A 32 5.12 9.57 21.39
N LEU A 33 6.41 9.64 21.07
CA LEU A 33 7.36 10.62 21.62
C LEU A 33 7.62 11.79 20.67
N ASP A 34 7.61 11.55 19.35
CA ASP A 34 8.07 12.52 18.37
C ASP A 34 7.00 12.90 17.34
N LEU A 35 6.65 11.98 16.42
CA LEU A 35 5.80 12.35 15.28
C LEU A 35 4.39 12.77 15.71
N GLY A 36 3.76 12.00 16.59
CA GLY A 36 2.39 12.28 17.04
C GLY A 36 2.25 13.68 17.67
N PRO A 37 3.06 14.00 18.70
CA PRO A 37 3.08 15.35 19.29
C PRO A 37 3.43 16.46 18.29
N ALA A 38 4.43 16.24 17.42
CA ALA A 38 4.84 17.23 16.43
C ALA A 38 3.72 17.51 15.41
N LEU A 39 3.04 16.48 14.91
CA LEU A 39 1.94 16.62 13.97
C LEU A 39 0.74 17.32 14.61
N HIS A 40 0.40 16.94 15.85
CA HIS A 40 -0.73 17.51 16.58
C HIS A 40 -0.54 19.00 16.94
N THR A 41 0.70 19.44 17.12
CA THR A 41 1.04 20.85 17.42
C THR A 41 1.35 21.67 16.16
N SER A 42 1.37 21.04 14.99
CA SER A 42 1.64 21.71 13.70
C SER A 42 0.42 22.46 13.17
N THR A 43 0.57 23.09 12.00
CA THR A 43 -0.53 23.66 11.21
C THR A 43 -1.41 22.60 10.52
N HIS A 44 -1.09 21.31 10.67
CA HIS A 44 -1.78 20.19 10.02
C HIS A 44 -2.29 19.12 11.00
N PRO A 45 -2.91 19.48 12.14
CA PRO A 45 -3.26 18.54 13.22
C PRO A 45 -4.35 17.54 12.83
N HIS A 46 -5.08 17.80 11.74
CA HIS A 46 -6.13 16.91 11.20
C HIS A 46 -5.59 15.87 10.20
N THR A 47 -4.28 15.83 9.97
CA THR A 47 -3.69 14.84 9.07
C THR A 47 -3.75 13.46 9.72
N HIS A 48 -4.44 12.52 9.06
CA HIS A 48 -4.46 11.13 9.51
C HIS A 48 -3.07 10.50 9.45
N LEU A 49 -2.75 9.70 10.45
CA LEU A 49 -1.49 8.96 10.56
C LEU A 49 -1.76 7.45 10.53
N LEU A 50 -1.09 6.75 9.61
CA LEU A 50 -1.21 5.31 9.41
C LEU A 50 0.10 4.63 9.79
N ILE A 51 0.03 3.57 10.59
CA ILE A 51 1.18 2.73 10.98
C ILE A 51 1.39 1.58 10.00
N LEU A 52 2.45 0.79 10.22
CA LEU A 52 2.88 -0.33 9.40
C LEU A 52 3.37 0.10 8.02
N ASP A 53 2.48 0.31 7.04
CA ASP A 53 2.82 0.63 5.63
C ASP A 53 3.79 -0.40 5.02
N ASP A 54 3.42 -1.67 5.19
CA ASP A 54 4.22 -2.85 4.82
C ASP A 54 3.28 -4.05 4.63
N ASN A 55 3.84 -5.21 4.32
CA ASN A 55 3.12 -6.44 4.05
C ASN A 55 2.24 -6.88 5.23
N ARG A 56 1.00 -7.30 4.92
CA ARG A 56 0.02 -7.77 5.92
C ARG A 56 0.47 -9.01 6.72
N LEU A 57 1.55 -9.69 6.30
CA LEU A 57 2.20 -10.76 7.07
C LEU A 57 2.68 -10.31 8.46
N LEU A 58 2.99 -9.02 8.62
CA LEU A 58 3.41 -8.44 9.90
C LEU A 58 2.23 -8.21 10.87
N LEU A 59 1.01 -8.41 10.41
CA LEU A 59 -0.20 -8.34 11.22
C LEU A 59 -0.57 -9.71 11.79
N PRO A 60 -1.17 -9.75 13.00
CA PRO A 60 -1.59 -8.61 13.83
C PRO A 60 -0.50 -8.11 14.80
N HIS A 61 0.71 -8.69 14.77
CA HIS A 61 1.76 -8.40 15.76
C HIS A 61 2.13 -6.91 15.81
N TRP A 62 2.38 -6.30 14.65
CA TRP A 62 2.76 -4.89 14.57
C TRP A 62 1.69 -3.98 15.16
N ALA A 63 0.42 -4.21 14.80
CA ALA A 63 -0.72 -3.49 15.35
C ALA A 63 -0.81 -3.65 16.87
N LYS A 64 -0.59 -4.86 17.39
CA LYS A 64 -0.61 -5.10 18.84
C LYS A 64 0.43 -4.28 19.59
N VAL A 65 1.66 -4.23 19.08
CA VAL A 65 2.76 -3.52 19.73
C VAL A 65 2.51 -2.01 19.76
N VAL A 66 2.04 -1.44 18.64
CA VAL A 66 1.87 0.01 18.52
C VAL A 66 0.56 0.49 19.14
N LEU A 67 -0.56 -0.15 18.83
CA LEU A 67 -1.91 0.33 19.20
C LEU A 67 -2.25 0.06 20.67
N SER A 68 -1.60 -0.91 21.33
CA SER A 68 -1.81 -1.16 22.76
C SER A 68 -1.15 -0.10 23.66
N ASP A 69 -0.22 0.71 23.16
CA ASP A 69 0.36 1.83 23.91
C ASP A 69 -0.47 3.09 23.70
N VAL A 70 -1.22 3.49 24.73
CA VAL A 70 -2.06 4.70 24.73
C VAL A 70 -1.31 5.99 24.38
N ARG A 71 0.02 6.06 24.57
CA ARG A 71 0.81 7.24 24.19
C ARG A 71 0.96 7.36 22.68
N ALA A 72 1.07 6.24 21.97
CA ALA A 72 1.19 6.16 20.52
C ALA A 72 -0.18 6.04 19.85
N GLY A 73 -1.01 5.09 20.28
CA GLY A 73 -2.30 4.76 19.67
C GLY A 73 -3.24 5.95 19.52
N ARG A 74 -3.24 6.89 20.47
CA ARG A 74 -4.06 8.13 20.41
C ARG A 74 -3.76 9.04 19.21
N TYR A 75 -2.61 8.90 18.55
CA TYR A 75 -2.25 9.66 17.36
C TYR A 75 -2.51 8.89 16.06
N ILE A 76 -2.79 7.59 16.16
CA ILE A 76 -2.97 6.70 15.01
C ILE A 76 -4.43 6.68 14.60
N HIS A 77 -4.65 6.68 13.29
CA HIS A 77 -5.98 6.64 12.70
C HIS A 77 -6.24 5.30 12.01
N GLY A 78 -5.19 4.62 11.54
CA GLY A 78 -5.32 3.36 10.83
C GLY A 78 -4.00 2.63 10.61
N VAL A 79 -4.09 1.53 9.87
CA VAL A 79 -2.97 0.65 9.52
C VAL A 79 -2.87 0.56 7.99
N GLY A 80 -1.72 0.90 7.44
CA GLY A 80 -1.40 0.73 6.02
C GLY A 80 -0.88 -0.67 5.73
N VAL A 81 -1.31 -1.28 4.63
CA VAL A 81 -0.88 -2.63 4.21
C VAL A 81 -0.51 -2.71 2.74
N HIS A 82 0.53 -3.51 2.45
CA HIS A 82 1.01 -3.83 1.09
C HIS A 82 0.67 -5.29 0.72
N TRP A 83 0.50 -5.56 -0.58
CA TRP A 83 -0.02 -6.86 -1.07
C TRP A 83 1.02 -7.94 -1.40
N TYR A 84 2.32 -7.62 -1.38
CA TYR A 84 3.35 -8.43 -2.08
C TYR A 84 3.53 -9.83 -1.49
N LEU A 85 3.25 -10.02 -0.20
CA LEU A 85 3.36 -11.31 0.49
C LEU A 85 2.00 -11.92 0.87
N ASP A 86 0.92 -11.51 0.20
CA ASP A 86 -0.45 -11.94 0.51
C ASP A 86 -0.67 -13.46 0.43
N THR A 87 0.10 -14.15 -0.40
CA THR A 87 0.01 -15.62 -0.56
C THR A 87 0.55 -16.39 0.64
N LEU A 88 1.34 -15.75 1.51
CA LEU A 88 1.94 -16.38 2.68
C LEU A 88 1.01 -16.37 3.91
N VAL A 89 -0.03 -15.55 3.90
CA VAL A 89 -0.95 -15.41 5.03
C VAL A 89 -2.40 -15.22 4.55
N PRO A 90 -3.36 -16.03 5.03
CA PRO A 90 -4.77 -15.76 4.80
C PRO A 90 -5.18 -14.37 5.32
N ALA A 91 -5.99 -13.65 4.54
CA ALA A 91 -6.48 -12.31 4.91
C ALA A 91 -7.17 -12.29 6.28
N GLU A 92 -7.96 -13.32 6.63
CA GLU A 92 -8.64 -13.40 7.93
C GLU A 92 -7.66 -13.47 9.12
N LEU A 93 -6.54 -14.18 8.99
CA LEU A 93 -5.55 -14.29 10.07
C LEU A 93 -4.71 -13.02 10.26
N SER A 94 -4.68 -12.15 9.26
CA SER A 94 -3.96 -10.86 9.29
C SER A 94 -4.94 -9.69 9.47
N LEU A 95 -5.62 -9.28 8.40
CA LEU A 95 -6.58 -8.18 8.35
C LEU A 95 -7.77 -8.42 9.30
N GLY A 96 -8.42 -9.59 9.20
CA GLY A 96 -9.58 -9.94 10.03
C GLY A 96 -9.25 -9.90 11.53
N THR A 97 -8.18 -10.58 11.92
CA THR A 97 -7.69 -10.58 13.30
C THR A 97 -7.34 -9.16 13.79
N THR A 98 -6.71 -8.33 12.95
CA THR A 98 -6.37 -6.95 13.31
C THR A 98 -7.62 -6.12 13.54
N HIS A 99 -8.61 -6.19 12.64
CA HIS A 99 -9.87 -5.49 12.80
C HIS A 99 -10.64 -5.95 14.05
N HIS A 100 -10.68 -7.24 14.34
CA HIS A 100 -11.36 -7.76 15.53
C HIS A 100 -10.71 -7.29 16.85
N LEU A 101 -9.39 -7.06 16.86
CA LEU A 101 -8.67 -6.56 18.04
C LEU A 101 -8.76 -5.04 18.20
N TYR A 102 -8.78 -4.31 17.08
CA TYR A 102 -8.66 -2.86 17.03
C TYR A 102 -9.68 -2.25 16.04
N PRO A 103 -11.00 -2.47 16.24
CA PRO A 103 -12.04 -2.10 15.26
C PRO A 103 -12.19 -0.59 15.04
N GLU A 104 -11.66 0.23 15.95
CA GLU A 104 -11.67 1.70 15.89
C GLU A 104 -10.61 2.28 14.95
N TYR A 105 -9.62 1.49 14.52
CA TYR A 105 -8.58 1.89 13.58
C TYR A 105 -8.85 1.29 12.21
N TYR A 106 -8.96 2.11 11.16
CA TYR A 106 -9.26 1.59 9.83
C TYR A 106 -8.05 0.90 9.19
N LEU A 107 -8.32 -0.11 8.36
CA LEU A 107 -7.30 -0.76 7.52
C LEU A 107 -7.33 -0.15 6.12
N PHE A 108 -6.16 0.09 5.51
CA PHE A 108 -6.07 0.72 4.19
C PHE A 108 -4.96 0.09 3.36
N GLY A 109 -5.28 -0.37 2.13
CA GLY A 109 -4.29 -0.84 1.17
C GLY A 109 -3.52 0.35 0.59
N THR A 110 -2.30 0.57 1.07
CA THR A 110 -1.48 1.75 0.72
C THR A 110 -0.64 1.53 -0.53
N GLU A 111 -0.35 0.27 -0.88
CA GLU A 111 0.47 -0.06 -2.05
C GLU A 111 0.20 -1.47 -2.59
N ALA A 112 0.11 -1.55 -3.91
CA ALA A 112 0.14 -2.79 -4.65
C ALA A 112 0.68 -2.56 -6.07
N CYS A 113 1.46 -3.49 -6.59
CA CYS A 113 1.83 -3.52 -8.01
C CYS A 113 2.08 -4.95 -8.49
N ALA A 114 1.84 -5.23 -9.77
CA ALA A 114 2.20 -6.51 -10.39
C ALA A 114 3.57 -6.40 -11.07
N GLY A 115 4.13 -7.53 -11.51
CA GLY A 115 5.43 -7.51 -12.19
C GLY A 115 6.62 -7.31 -11.24
N TRP A 116 6.44 -7.49 -9.93
CA TRP A 116 7.51 -7.37 -8.93
C TRP A 116 8.28 -8.68 -8.71
N SER A 117 7.58 -9.80 -8.87
CA SER A 117 8.10 -11.14 -8.54
C SER A 117 9.29 -11.52 -9.43
N PRO A 118 10.25 -12.34 -8.95
CA PRO A 118 11.36 -12.80 -9.79
C PRO A 118 10.93 -13.60 -11.02
N THR A 119 9.81 -14.32 -10.93
CA THR A 119 9.28 -15.20 -12.00
C THR A 119 8.37 -14.48 -12.98
N ASP A 120 7.82 -13.32 -12.61
CA ASP A 120 6.99 -12.45 -13.44
C ASP A 120 7.38 -11.01 -13.13
N ARG A 121 8.45 -10.52 -13.80
CA ARG A 121 9.05 -9.21 -13.57
C ARG A 121 8.79 -8.23 -14.72
N GLY A 122 8.52 -6.97 -14.40
CA GLY A 122 8.35 -5.87 -15.35
C GLY A 122 7.02 -5.90 -16.11
N VAL A 123 6.94 -5.09 -17.16
CA VAL A 123 5.70 -4.82 -17.92
C VAL A 123 5.28 -6.02 -18.77
N ARG A 124 3.98 -6.32 -18.77
CA ARG A 124 3.35 -7.33 -19.64
C ARG A 124 2.11 -6.73 -20.29
N LEU A 125 2.28 -6.17 -21.48
CA LEU A 125 1.21 -5.49 -22.21
C LEU A 125 0.02 -6.43 -22.48
N GLY A 126 -1.19 -6.01 -22.15
CA GLY A 126 -2.43 -6.75 -22.39
C GLY A 126 -2.68 -7.93 -21.44
N SER A 127 -1.96 -8.02 -20.32
CA SER A 127 -2.09 -9.14 -19.37
C SER A 127 -3.46 -9.18 -18.66
N TRP A 128 -4.30 -10.14 -19.03
CA TRP A 128 -5.59 -10.38 -18.35
C TRP A 128 -5.41 -10.98 -16.95
N GLU A 129 -4.45 -11.89 -16.76
CA GLU A 129 -4.14 -12.48 -15.45
C GLU A 129 -3.78 -11.41 -14.40
N ARG A 130 -3.03 -10.37 -14.79
CA ARG A 130 -2.72 -9.26 -13.87
C ARG A 130 -3.97 -8.43 -13.54
N ALA A 131 -4.91 -8.28 -14.47
CA ALA A 131 -6.20 -7.67 -14.17
C ALA A 131 -7.01 -8.49 -13.16
N GLU A 132 -7.00 -9.82 -13.27
CA GLU A 132 -7.65 -10.71 -12.31
C GLU A 132 -6.98 -10.64 -10.93
N GLN A 133 -5.65 -10.56 -10.86
CA GLN A 133 -4.92 -10.36 -9.60
C GLN A 133 -5.37 -9.08 -8.88
N TYR A 134 -5.47 -7.95 -9.59
CA TYR A 134 -5.93 -6.67 -9.02
C TYR A 134 -7.37 -6.78 -8.52
N ALA A 135 -8.29 -7.32 -9.34
CA ALA A 135 -9.68 -7.48 -8.93
C ALA A 135 -9.81 -8.42 -7.72
N HIS A 136 -9.06 -9.52 -7.71
CA HIS A 136 -9.07 -10.47 -6.61
C HIS A 136 -8.57 -9.84 -5.31
N SER A 137 -7.46 -9.12 -5.34
CA SER A 137 -6.92 -8.42 -4.17
C SER A 137 -7.91 -7.37 -3.65
N ILE A 138 -8.45 -6.50 -4.52
CA ILE A 138 -9.41 -5.47 -4.11
C ILE A 138 -10.65 -6.11 -3.45
N ILE A 139 -11.20 -7.17 -4.05
CA ILE A 139 -12.37 -7.88 -3.47
C ILE A 139 -11.99 -8.52 -2.14
N GLN A 140 -10.83 -9.14 -2.03
CA GLN A 140 -10.36 -9.76 -0.80
C GLN A 140 -10.22 -8.70 0.30
N ASP A 141 -9.54 -7.59 0.04
CA ASP A 141 -9.33 -6.51 1.01
C ASP A 141 -10.65 -5.91 1.48
N LEU A 142 -11.57 -5.59 0.55
CA LEU A 142 -12.90 -5.06 0.89
C LEU A 142 -13.72 -6.03 1.74
N ASN A 143 -13.58 -7.35 1.52
CA ASN A 143 -14.23 -8.38 2.32
C ASN A 143 -13.57 -8.59 3.70
N HIS A 144 -12.40 -8.00 3.96
CA HIS A 144 -11.68 -8.08 5.24
C HIS A 144 -11.40 -6.69 5.82
N TYR A 145 -12.44 -5.83 5.79
CA TYR A 145 -12.50 -4.55 6.52
C TYR A 145 -11.55 -3.44 6.03
N VAL A 146 -10.87 -3.65 4.91
CA VAL A 146 -10.04 -2.60 4.30
C VAL A 146 -10.95 -1.57 3.64
N VAL A 147 -10.69 -0.28 3.91
CA VAL A 147 -11.56 0.84 3.50
C VAL A 147 -11.05 1.61 2.27
N GLY A 148 -10.02 1.10 1.61
CA GLY A 148 -9.47 1.69 0.40
C GLY A 148 -8.25 0.94 -0.10
N TRP A 149 -7.87 1.18 -1.36
CA TRP A 149 -6.82 0.42 -2.03
C TRP A 149 -6.09 1.32 -3.03
N THR A 150 -4.77 1.26 -3.00
CA THR A 150 -3.91 2.18 -3.74
C THR A 150 -2.94 1.40 -4.61
N ASP A 151 -2.98 1.67 -5.91
CA ASP A 151 -1.98 1.21 -6.86
C ASP A 151 -0.65 1.95 -6.66
N TRP A 152 0.45 1.35 -7.10
CA TRP A 152 1.79 1.93 -6.91
C TRP A 152 2.10 3.06 -7.90
N ASN A 153 2.65 2.74 -9.08
CA ASN A 153 2.99 3.75 -10.08
C ASN A 153 1.81 3.99 -11.01
N LEU A 154 1.33 5.23 -11.07
CA LEU A 154 0.24 5.64 -11.97
C LEU A 154 0.56 5.37 -13.45
N ALA A 155 1.82 5.52 -13.85
CA ALA A 155 2.30 5.22 -15.18
C ALA A 155 3.81 4.85 -15.17
N LEU A 156 4.22 3.95 -16.06
CA LEU A 156 5.63 3.58 -16.30
C LEU A 156 5.92 3.51 -17.80
N ASP A 157 7.19 3.47 -18.18
CA ASP A 157 7.59 3.19 -19.56
C ASP A 157 7.43 1.70 -19.94
N GLN A 158 7.68 1.35 -21.20
CA GLN A 158 7.60 -0.03 -21.68
C GLN A 158 8.59 -0.99 -20.97
N GLY A 159 9.62 -0.48 -20.30
CA GLY A 159 10.56 -1.25 -19.50
C GLY A 159 10.15 -1.40 -18.03
N GLY A 160 9.08 -0.73 -17.58
CA GLY A 160 8.65 -0.72 -16.18
C GLY A 160 9.44 0.26 -15.30
N GLY A 161 10.01 1.30 -15.89
CA GLY A 161 10.80 2.33 -15.23
C GLY A 161 10.35 3.76 -15.55
N PRO A 162 11.21 4.77 -15.30
CA PRO A 162 12.59 4.65 -14.83
C PRO A 162 12.69 4.24 -13.35
N ASN A 163 13.67 3.39 -13.01
CA ASN A 163 13.98 3.00 -11.64
C ASN A 163 15.50 2.82 -11.49
N TRP A 164 16.12 3.55 -10.56
CA TRP A 164 17.59 3.66 -10.48
C TRP A 164 18.29 2.37 -10.05
N VAL A 165 17.62 1.52 -9.27
CA VAL A 165 18.10 0.18 -8.89
C VAL A 165 17.59 -0.92 -9.82
N LYS A 166 16.90 -0.55 -10.91
CA LYS A 166 16.32 -1.49 -11.89
C LYS A 166 15.30 -2.46 -11.27
N ASN A 167 14.60 -2.01 -10.22
CA ASN A 167 13.47 -2.74 -9.66
C ASN A 167 12.20 -2.47 -10.48
N PHE A 168 12.18 -2.95 -11.72
CA PHE A 168 11.09 -2.70 -12.66
C PHE A 168 9.85 -3.53 -12.35
N VAL A 169 8.70 -2.90 -12.47
CA VAL A 169 7.37 -3.48 -12.21
C VAL A 169 6.41 -3.12 -13.35
N ASP A 170 5.17 -3.61 -13.29
CA ASP A 170 4.11 -3.18 -14.21
C ASP A 170 3.37 -1.95 -13.66
N SER A 171 2.60 -1.29 -14.52
CA SER A 171 1.71 -0.20 -14.15
C SER A 171 0.43 -0.29 -14.98
N PRO A 172 -0.73 0.18 -14.48
CA PRO A 172 -1.96 0.28 -15.25
C PRO A 172 -1.88 1.14 -16.51
N ILE A 173 -0.93 2.07 -16.58
CA ILE A 173 -0.69 2.90 -17.76
C ILE A 173 0.77 2.74 -18.20
N ILE A 174 0.98 2.30 -19.44
CA ILE A 174 2.32 2.20 -20.03
C ILE A 174 2.50 3.26 -21.09
N VAL A 175 3.51 4.11 -20.93
CA VAL A 175 3.79 5.24 -21.84
C VAL A 175 4.88 4.85 -22.84
N ASP A 176 4.59 5.04 -24.13
CA ASP A 176 5.57 4.95 -25.21
C ASP A 176 5.87 6.36 -25.71
N HIS A 177 6.90 6.97 -25.11
CA HIS A 177 7.34 8.32 -25.44
C HIS A 177 7.90 8.46 -26.86
N SER A 178 8.34 7.36 -27.50
CA SER A 178 8.86 7.40 -28.87
C SER A 178 7.77 7.61 -29.91
N ARG A 179 6.53 7.27 -29.55
CA ARG A 179 5.35 7.35 -30.42
C ARG A 179 4.30 8.36 -29.95
N ASP A 180 4.54 9.02 -28.81
CA ASP A 180 3.58 9.91 -28.15
C ASP A 180 2.22 9.23 -27.88
N ILE A 181 2.26 8.01 -27.35
CA ILE A 181 1.05 7.23 -27.01
C ILE A 181 1.19 6.61 -25.62
N PHE A 182 0.04 6.21 -25.06
CA PHE A 182 -0.01 5.39 -23.84
C PHE A 182 -0.99 4.23 -24.01
N TYR A 183 -0.70 3.14 -23.32
CA TYR A 183 -1.51 1.93 -23.27
C TYR A 183 -2.20 1.86 -21.92
N LYS A 184 -3.54 1.80 -21.93
CA LYS A 184 -4.32 1.46 -20.74
C LYS A 184 -4.36 -0.05 -20.63
N GLN A 185 -3.65 -0.59 -19.65
CA GLN A 185 -3.56 -2.03 -19.42
C GLN A 185 -4.91 -2.58 -18.92
N PRO A 186 -5.15 -3.89 -19.04
CA PRO A 186 -6.30 -4.53 -18.41
C PRO A 186 -6.45 -4.22 -16.89
N THR A 187 -5.34 -4.06 -16.17
CA THR A 187 -5.32 -3.64 -14.75
C THR A 187 -5.98 -2.27 -14.51
N PHE A 188 -5.83 -1.31 -15.44
CA PHE A 188 -6.55 -0.03 -15.38
C PHE A 188 -8.06 -0.24 -15.34
N TYR A 189 -8.57 -1.09 -16.24
CA TYR A 189 -10.00 -1.35 -16.34
C TYR A 189 -10.50 -2.19 -15.17
N SER A 190 -9.69 -3.13 -14.68
CA SER A 190 -9.96 -3.91 -13.47
C SER A 190 -10.23 -3.00 -12.28
N MET A 191 -9.32 -2.07 -11.98
CA MET A 191 -9.53 -1.08 -10.92
C MET A 191 -10.75 -0.19 -11.18
N ALA A 192 -10.97 0.21 -12.44
CA ALA A 192 -12.10 1.06 -12.80
C ALA A 192 -13.47 0.40 -12.55
N HIS A 193 -13.56 -0.94 -12.44
CA HIS A 193 -14.81 -1.60 -12.03
C HIS A 193 -15.22 -1.26 -10.59
N PHE A 194 -14.27 -0.93 -9.72
CA PHE A 194 -14.53 -0.59 -8.31
C PHE A 194 -14.88 0.88 -8.07
N ARG A 195 -14.89 1.71 -9.13
CA ARG A 195 -15.22 3.15 -9.04
C ARG A 195 -16.61 3.47 -8.47
N TYR A 196 -17.53 2.50 -8.50
CA TYR A 196 -18.89 2.65 -7.98
C TYR A 196 -19.06 2.04 -6.59
N CYS A 197 -17.99 1.48 -6.00
CA CYS A 197 -18.02 1.01 -4.64
C CYS A 197 -17.93 2.25 -3.71
N PRO A 198 -18.97 2.56 -2.90
CA PRO A 198 -19.03 3.80 -2.13
C PRO A 198 -17.90 3.95 -1.09
N THR A 199 -17.27 2.84 -0.73
CA THR A 199 -16.15 2.72 0.22
C THR A 199 -14.79 2.61 -0.46
N PHE A 200 -14.68 2.76 -1.78
CA PHE A 200 -13.43 2.57 -2.50
C PHE A 200 -12.87 3.90 -3.04
N TYR A 201 -11.81 4.40 -2.40
CA TYR A 201 -10.97 5.44 -2.98
C TYR A 201 -9.76 4.77 -3.65
N SER A 202 -9.76 4.70 -4.98
CA SER A 202 -8.57 4.41 -5.77
C SER A 202 -8.08 5.69 -6.44
N MET A 203 -6.77 5.95 -6.35
CA MET A 203 -6.10 7.08 -7.01
C MET A 203 -5.97 6.93 -8.53
N ALA A 204 -6.85 6.15 -9.20
CA ALA A 204 -6.92 6.07 -10.66
C ALA A 204 -7.94 7.06 -11.29
N HIS A 205 -8.44 8.05 -10.53
CA HIS A 205 -9.52 8.92 -11.00
C HIS A 205 -9.02 10.07 -11.89
N PHE A 206 -8.67 9.76 -13.14
CA PHE A 206 -8.61 10.75 -14.21
C PHE A 206 -10.04 11.07 -14.67
N ARG A 207 -10.67 12.09 -14.10
CA ARG A 207 -11.89 12.67 -14.70
C ARG A 207 -11.50 13.28 -16.04
N TYR A 208 -12.07 12.76 -17.12
CA TYR A 208 -12.20 13.51 -18.36
C TYR A 208 -13.02 14.78 -18.04
N CYS A 209 -12.40 15.95 -18.12
CA CYS A 209 -13.17 17.16 -18.42
C CYS A 209 -13.51 17.10 -19.92
N PRO A 210 -14.79 17.23 -20.30
CA PRO A 210 -15.18 17.35 -21.70
C PRO A 210 -14.60 18.62 -22.34
#